data_AF-A0A667X683-F1
#
_entry.id   AF-A0A667X683-F1
#
_cell.length_a   1.000
_cell.length_b   1.000
_cell.length_c   1.000
_cell.angle_alpha   90.00
_cell.angle_beta   90.00
_cell.angle_gamma   90.00
#
_symmetry.space_group_name_H-M   'P 1'
#
loop_
_entity.id
_entity.type
_entity.pdbx_description
1 polymer ?
#
loop_
_entity_poly.entity_id
_entity_poly.type
_entity_poly.pdbx_seq_one_letter_code
_entity_poly.pdbx_strand_id
1 'polypeptide(L)'
;LSSMPRRSTSVSLSNSRYGSYGNVGGGASYAIGGSVRQSAAPSVAFASFGRGGYDPITPTITAVTVNSSLLAPLNLEIDPTIQAVRTQEKEQIKTLNNRFASFIDKVRFLEQQNKMLETKWSLLQDQTTTRSNIEGMFEAYIANLRRQLDGLGNEKIKLEGELRNMQGLVEDFKRKYEDEINKRASVENEFVLLKKDVDGAYMNKVELEAKVDALQDEINFLRAVYEAELRELQGQIKDTSVIVEMDNSRNLDMDAIVAEVRAQYEDIANRSRAEAETWYKQKYEEMQSSAGQYGEDLRSTKAEIAELNRMIARLQNEIEAVKGQRANLEAQIAEAEERGELAVKDAKLRIRELEEALQRAKQDMARQVREYQELMNVKLALDIEIATYRKLLEGEETRLSSGGAAATIHVQQSSGGGGLSSASSSGQFGYGGGMSGSGGAIVTKSYSSTSRRML
;
A
#
# COMPACT_ATOMS: atom_id res chain seq x y z
N LEU A 1 -17.60 -9.03 -61.83
CA LEU A 1 -18.41 -8.98 -60.60
C LEU A 1 -17.44 -8.71 -59.43
N SER A 2 -16.78 -7.55 -59.38
CA SER A 2 -17.25 -6.30 -58.77
C SER A 2 -17.85 -6.49 -57.37
N SER A 3 -17.04 -6.24 -56.33
CA SER A 3 -17.50 -5.73 -55.04
C SER A 3 -16.30 -5.31 -54.19
N MET A 4 -15.88 -4.06 -54.38
CA MET A 4 -15.21 -3.27 -53.33
C MET A 4 -16.29 -2.64 -52.43
N PRO A 5 -15.97 -2.38 -51.15
CA PRO A 5 -16.35 -1.10 -50.55
C PRO A 5 -15.10 -0.42 -49.93
N ARG A 6 -14.68 0.72 -50.49
CA ARG A 6 -15.04 2.10 -50.09
C ARG A 6 -14.49 2.55 -48.73
N ARG A 7 -13.49 3.44 -48.84
CA ARG A 7 -13.07 4.44 -47.84
C ARG A 7 -14.28 5.18 -47.26
N SER A 8 -14.25 5.41 -45.95
CA SER A 8 -14.98 6.48 -45.28
C SER A 8 -14.03 7.20 -44.32
N THR A 9 -13.66 8.42 -44.70
CA THR A 9 -13.08 9.44 -43.81
C THR A 9 -14.19 10.07 -42.98
N SER A 10 -14.02 10.17 -41.67
CA SER A 10 -14.77 11.12 -40.84
C SER A 10 -13.85 11.72 -39.78
N VAL A 11 -13.53 12.99 -40.00
CA VAL A 11 -13.06 13.92 -38.98
C VAL A 11 -14.27 14.29 -38.11
N SER A 12 -14.12 14.22 -36.79
CA SER A 12 -14.98 14.97 -35.87
C SER A 12 -14.15 15.49 -34.69
N LEU A 13 -13.91 16.79 -34.70
CA LEU A 13 -13.74 17.58 -33.49
C LEU A 13 -15.14 17.83 -32.93
N SER A 14 -15.37 17.56 -31.64
CA SER A 14 -16.35 18.32 -30.86
C SER A 14 -16.00 18.32 -29.38
N ASN A 15 -15.52 19.49 -28.99
CA ASN A 15 -15.68 20.15 -27.70
C ASN A 15 -16.99 19.77 -26.96
N SER A 16 -16.90 19.51 -25.64
CA SER A 16 -17.93 19.94 -24.69
C SER A 16 -17.39 20.01 -23.26
N ARG A 17 -17.45 21.25 -22.77
CA ARG A 17 -17.46 21.65 -21.35
C ARG A 17 -18.74 21.17 -20.68
N TYR A 18 -18.69 20.94 -19.37
CA TYR A 18 -19.71 21.07 -18.29
C TYR A 18 -19.28 20.10 -17.17
N GLY A 19 -19.25 20.39 -15.87
CA GLY A 19 -19.48 21.56 -15.02
C GLY A 19 -18.63 21.33 -13.73
N SER A 20 -18.10 22.35 -13.05
CA SER A 20 -18.79 23.25 -12.13
C SER A 20 -19.56 22.57 -10.99
N TYR A 21 -18.85 22.07 -9.98
CA TYR A 21 -19.22 22.02 -8.56
C TYR A 21 -17.89 22.05 -7.78
N GLY A 22 -17.67 22.75 -6.68
CA GLY A 22 -18.48 23.61 -5.86
C GLY A 22 -17.55 24.29 -4.85
N ASN A 23 -17.81 25.57 -4.61
CA ASN A 23 -17.23 26.45 -3.62
C ASN A 23 -17.16 25.79 -2.23
N VAL A 24 -16.00 25.82 -1.55
CA VAL A 24 -15.98 25.76 -0.08
C VAL A 24 -16.11 27.20 0.43
N GLY A 25 -17.35 27.68 0.41
CA GLY A 25 -17.75 28.87 1.16
C GLY A 25 -18.02 28.47 2.60
N GLY A 26 -17.14 28.89 3.51
CA GLY A 26 -17.39 28.81 4.95
C GLY A 26 -18.12 30.06 5.42
N GLY A 27 -19.44 29.99 5.53
CA GLY A 27 -20.30 31.06 6.05
C GLY A 27 -21.19 30.58 7.20
N ALA A 28 -20.88 31.10 8.39
CA ALA A 28 -21.76 31.51 9.49
C ALA A 28 -22.57 30.50 10.35
N SER A 29 -22.41 30.73 11.67
CA SER A 29 -23.35 30.49 12.81
C SER A 29 -23.66 29.04 13.18
N TYR A 30 -23.58 28.57 14.43
CA TYR A 30 -24.12 29.13 15.69
C TYR A 30 -23.31 28.68 16.92
N ALA A 31 -23.18 29.58 17.92
CA ALA A 31 -23.13 29.38 19.38
C ALA A 31 -22.41 30.61 20.00
N ILE A 32 -23.11 31.55 20.65
CA ILE A 32 -23.46 31.52 22.10
C ILE A 32 -22.24 31.05 22.91
N GLY A 33 -21.55 31.83 23.74
CA GLY A 33 -21.77 33.13 24.34
C GLY A 33 -20.82 33.21 25.56
N GLY A 34 -20.38 34.39 25.96
CA GLY A 34 -19.66 34.59 27.23
C GLY A 34 -18.22 35.06 27.10
N SER A 35 -18.04 36.31 26.67
CA SER A 35 -16.81 37.08 26.81
C SER A 35 -16.62 37.56 28.24
N VAL A 36 -15.47 37.29 28.88
CA VAL A 36 -14.99 38.08 30.02
C VAL A 36 -13.84 38.95 29.52
N ARG A 37 -14.15 40.22 29.26
CA ARG A 37 -13.17 41.28 29.04
C ARG A 37 -12.82 41.89 30.38
N GLN A 38 -11.53 41.88 30.70
CA GLN A 38 -10.94 42.65 31.79
C GLN A 38 -10.73 44.07 31.27
N SER A 39 -11.51 45.03 31.79
CA SER A 39 -11.33 46.46 31.54
C SER A 39 -11.13 47.17 32.87
N ALA A 40 -10.10 48.00 32.89
CA ALA A 40 -9.67 48.83 33.99
C ALA A 40 -10.47 50.14 34.10
N ALA A 41 -10.39 50.70 35.31
CA ALA A 41 -10.69 52.07 35.77
C ALA A 41 -12.17 52.42 36.08
N PRO A 42 -12.47 53.43 36.94
CA PRO A 42 -11.58 54.24 37.78
C PRO A 42 -11.97 54.25 39.29
N SER A 43 -11.01 54.69 40.09
CA SER A 43 -11.17 55.09 41.49
C SER A 43 -11.86 56.46 41.60
N VAL A 44 -12.97 56.53 42.36
CA VAL A 44 -13.45 57.77 42.99
C VAL A 44 -14.04 57.46 44.37
N ALA A 45 -13.67 58.30 45.33
CA ALA A 45 -14.02 58.22 46.74
C ALA A 45 -15.33 58.96 47.05
N PHE A 46 -16.09 58.50 48.04
CA PHE A 46 -16.66 59.36 49.08
C PHE A 46 -17.14 58.58 50.32
N ALA A 47 -16.55 58.93 51.46
CA ALA A 47 -17.03 58.99 52.85
C ALA A 47 -18.31 58.23 53.27
N SER A 48 -18.27 57.45 54.38
CA SER A 48 -18.26 57.94 55.78
C SER A 48 -19.03 57.05 56.77
N PHE A 49 -18.53 57.00 58.02
CA PHE A 49 -19.15 56.63 59.30
C PHE A 49 -19.64 55.17 59.47
N GLY A 50 -19.38 54.41 60.53
CA GLY A 50 -18.72 54.51 61.85
C GLY A 50 -18.78 53.06 62.43
N ARG A 51 -18.28 52.65 63.59
CA ARG A 51 -18.08 53.31 64.88
C ARG A 51 -17.56 52.24 65.88
N GLY A 52 -16.67 52.65 66.79
CA GLY A 52 -16.54 52.07 68.16
C GLY A 52 -15.34 51.13 68.38
N GLY A 53 -14.51 51.30 69.41
CA GLY A 53 -14.54 52.26 70.52
C GLY A 53 -13.38 52.10 71.52
N TYR A 54 -13.35 53.04 72.48
CA TYR A 54 -12.64 53.08 73.79
C TYR A 54 -11.09 53.15 73.76
N ASP A 55 -10.47 54.33 73.93
CA ASP A 55 -10.08 55.08 75.18
C ASP A 55 -8.84 54.48 75.89
N PRO A 56 -7.94 55.24 76.59
CA PRO A 56 -8.04 56.66 77.01
C PRO A 56 -6.74 57.50 76.85
N ILE A 57 -6.83 58.81 76.58
CA ILE A 57 -5.74 59.77 76.90
C ILE A 57 -6.33 61.08 77.44
N THR A 58 -6.01 61.35 78.70
CA THR A 58 -6.21 62.61 79.43
C THR A 58 -5.43 63.78 78.80
N PRO A 59 -5.97 65.01 78.79
CA PRO A 59 -5.31 66.02 79.61
C PRO A 59 -6.24 67.01 80.33
N THR A 60 -5.62 67.61 81.34
CA THR A 60 -6.07 68.54 82.36
C THR A 60 -6.59 69.87 81.83
N ILE A 61 -7.75 70.28 82.36
CA ILE A 61 -8.48 71.53 82.06
C ILE A 61 -7.89 72.70 82.86
N THR A 62 -7.73 73.83 82.16
CA THR A 62 -7.32 75.14 82.67
C THR A 62 -8.42 75.79 83.53
N ALA A 63 -8.01 76.48 84.61
CA ALA A 63 -8.91 77.13 85.55
C ALA A 63 -9.77 78.24 84.88
N VAL A 64 -11.09 78.10 84.99
CA VAL A 64 -12.06 79.12 84.57
C VAL A 64 -12.46 79.95 85.77
N THR A 65 -12.21 81.25 85.66
CA THR A 65 -12.50 82.29 86.65
C THR A 65 -14.01 82.44 86.85
N VAL A 66 -14.48 82.30 88.09
CA VAL A 66 -15.90 82.35 88.46
C VAL A 66 -16.34 83.81 88.57
N ASN A 67 -17.26 84.27 87.71
CA ASN A 67 -17.88 85.57 87.83
C ASN A 67 -19.05 85.48 88.83
N SER A 68 -18.86 86.04 90.03
CA SER A 68 -19.76 86.00 91.18
C SER A 68 -21.03 86.88 91.04
N SER A 69 -21.50 87.13 89.80
CA SER A 69 -22.65 88.00 89.50
C SER A 69 -23.83 87.28 88.82
N LEU A 70 -23.81 85.95 88.73
CA LEU A 70 -24.86 85.13 88.06
C LEU A 70 -25.54 84.10 88.99
N LEU A 71 -25.43 84.27 90.31
CA LEU A 71 -26.11 83.45 91.33
C LEU A 71 -27.53 83.95 91.63
N ALA A 72 -28.36 84.12 90.59
CA ALA A 72 -29.80 84.27 90.73
C ALA A 72 -30.46 82.99 90.17
N PRO A 73 -31.30 82.26 90.95
CA PRO A 73 -32.02 81.10 90.43
C PRO A 73 -33.02 81.58 89.36
N LEU A 74 -32.67 81.41 88.09
CA LEU A 74 -33.62 81.60 87.00
C LEU A 74 -34.53 80.38 86.96
N ASN A 75 -35.67 80.49 87.64
CA ASN A 75 -36.80 79.59 87.55
C ASN A 75 -37.40 79.68 86.13
N LEU A 76 -36.84 78.90 85.20
CA LEU A 76 -37.49 78.63 83.91
C LEU A 76 -38.61 77.65 84.19
N GLU A 77 -39.78 78.17 84.54
CA GLU A 77 -41.03 77.43 84.46
C GLU A 77 -41.21 77.01 83.00
N ILE A 78 -40.75 75.80 82.68
CA ILE A 78 -41.00 75.15 81.40
C ILE A 78 -42.52 75.02 81.31
N ASP A 79 -43.09 75.70 80.32
CA ASP A 79 -44.52 75.69 80.04
C ASP A 79 -45.07 74.24 80.11
N PRO A 80 -46.02 73.95 81.02
CA PRO A 80 -46.55 72.60 81.20
C PRO A 80 -47.17 72.03 79.92
N THR A 81 -47.56 72.88 78.97
CA THR A 81 -48.05 72.45 77.66
C THR A 81 -46.94 71.91 76.74
N ILE A 82 -45.72 72.50 76.78
CA ILE A 82 -44.57 72.04 75.99
C ILE A 82 -44.02 70.70 76.51
N GLN A 83 -44.07 70.49 77.83
CA GLN A 83 -43.65 69.23 78.44
C GLN A 83 -44.64 68.08 78.15
N ALA A 84 -45.95 68.39 78.05
CA ALA A 84 -46.97 67.44 77.60
C ALA A 84 -46.78 67.03 76.13
N VAL A 85 -46.50 67.98 75.24
CA VAL A 85 -46.23 67.67 73.81
C VAL A 85 -44.94 66.86 73.64
N ARG A 86 -43.84 67.22 74.32
CA ARG A 86 -42.60 66.43 74.26
C ARG A 86 -42.74 65.02 74.84
N THR A 87 -43.57 64.85 75.87
CA THR A 87 -43.83 63.50 76.42
C THR A 87 -44.69 62.68 75.47
N GLN A 88 -45.68 63.29 74.81
CA GLN A 88 -46.48 62.65 73.77
C GLN A 88 -45.66 62.27 72.52
N GLU A 89 -44.79 63.16 72.03
CA GLU A 89 -43.84 62.88 70.94
C GLU A 89 -42.86 61.77 71.32
N LYS A 90 -42.34 61.78 72.55
CA LYS A 90 -41.49 60.69 73.07
C LYS A 90 -42.24 59.36 73.10
N GLU A 91 -43.51 59.35 73.48
CA GLU A 91 -44.36 58.15 73.49
C GLU A 91 -44.66 57.63 72.07
N GLN A 92 -44.89 58.54 71.12
CA GLN A 92 -45.04 58.21 69.70
C GLN A 92 -43.75 57.65 69.11
N ILE A 93 -42.60 58.27 69.41
CA ILE A 93 -41.27 57.79 68.99
C ILE A 93 -40.99 56.41 69.60
N LYS A 94 -41.31 56.17 70.87
CA LYS A 94 -41.21 54.83 71.47
C LYS A 94 -42.11 53.82 70.75
N THR A 95 -43.34 54.20 70.42
CA THR A 95 -44.28 53.31 69.72
C THR A 95 -43.78 52.98 68.31
N LEU A 96 -43.24 53.96 67.59
CA LEU A 96 -42.58 53.74 66.30
C LEU A 96 -41.33 52.87 66.45
N ASN A 97 -40.50 53.11 67.46
CA ASN A 97 -39.28 52.36 67.71
C ASN A 97 -39.60 50.89 68.06
N ASN A 98 -40.62 50.64 68.88
CA ASN A 98 -41.11 49.29 69.15
C ASN A 98 -41.62 48.61 67.87
N ARG A 99 -42.29 49.34 66.98
CA ARG A 99 -42.68 48.83 65.66
C ARG A 99 -41.46 48.53 64.78
N PHE A 100 -40.43 49.39 64.77
CA PHE A 100 -39.19 49.13 64.05
C PHE A 100 -38.42 47.93 64.62
N ALA A 101 -38.33 47.78 65.94
CA ALA A 101 -37.76 46.61 66.58
C ALA A 101 -38.49 45.34 66.16
N SER A 102 -39.83 45.35 66.17
CA SER A 102 -40.63 44.20 65.69
C SER A 102 -40.41 43.90 64.20
N PHE A 103 -40.15 44.91 63.37
CA PHE A 103 -39.87 44.73 61.94
C PHE A 103 -38.46 44.18 61.72
N ILE A 104 -37.47 44.66 62.48
CA ILE A 104 -36.08 44.15 62.46
C ILE A 104 -36.07 42.68 62.90
N ASP A 105 -36.80 42.32 63.94
CA ASP A 105 -36.94 40.93 64.39
C ASP A 105 -37.59 40.07 63.31
N LYS A 106 -38.60 40.60 62.61
CA LYS A 106 -39.24 39.91 61.49
C LYS A 106 -38.29 39.71 60.31
N VAL A 107 -37.48 40.71 59.96
CA VAL A 107 -36.48 40.61 58.89
C VAL A 107 -35.39 39.61 59.26
N ARG A 108 -34.86 39.65 60.49
CA ARG A 108 -33.88 38.65 60.97
C ARG A 108 -34.43 37.23 60.94
N PHE A 109 -35.69 37.06 61.36
CA PHE A 109 -36.36 35.77 61.30
C PHE A 109 -36.49 35.27 59.85
N LEU A 110 -36.86 36.14 58.91
CA LEU A 110 -36.95 35.80 57.49
C LEU A 110 -35.57 35.53 56.86
N GLU A 111 -34.54 36.28 57.21
CA GLU A 111 -33.16 36.02 56.79
C GLU A 111 -32.66 34.66 57.30
N GLN A 112 -32.96 34.33 58.56
CA GLN A 112 -32.60 33.05 59.14
C GLN A 112 -33.37 31.89 58.47
N GLN A 113 -34.64 32.10 58.13
CA GLN A 113 -35.42 31.14 57.35
C GLN A 113 -34.87 30.97 55.93
N ASN A 114 -34.52 32.06 55.23
CA ASN A 114 -33.92 32.00 53.90
C ASN A 114 -32.59 31.26 53.93
N LYS A 115 -31.73 31.52 54.91
CA LYS A 115 -30.46 30.80 55.07
C LYS A 115 -30.67 29.30 55.34
N MET A 116 -31.70 28.96 56.12
CA MET A 116 -32.11 27.55 56.31
C MET A 116 -32.64 26.93 55.00
N LEU A 117 -33.40 27.67 54.20
CA LEU A 117 -33.88 27.20 52.91
C LEU A 117 -32.74 27.03 51.90
N GLU A 118 -31.76 27.94 51.86
CA GLU A 118 -30.57 27.85 51.01
C GLU A 118 -29.72 26.61 51.34
N THR A 119 -29.49 26.36 52.64
CA THR A 119 -28.74 25.18 53.10
C THR A 119 -29.49 23.88 52.80
N LYS A 120 -30.81 23.86 53.02
CA LYS A 120 -31.67 22.71 52.63
C LYS A 120 -31.66 22.50 51.12
N TRP A 121 -31.74 23.58 50.33
CA TRP A 121 -31.67 23.53 48.87
C TRP A 121 -30.33 22.95 48.40
N SER A 122 -29.22 23.44 48.95
CA SER A 122 -27.89 22.91 48.63
C SER A 122 -27.76 21.43 48.96
N LEU A 123 -28.25 21.00 50.12
CA LEU A 123 -28.19 19.60 50.52
C LEU A 123 -29.08 18.69 49.64
N LEU A 124 -30.27 19.17 49.27
CA LEU A 124 -31.19 18.48 48.35
C LEU A 124 -30.61 18.38 46.93
N GLN A 125 -29.93 19.42 46.47
CA GLN A 125 -29.25 19.45 45.17
C GLN A 125 -28.10 18.45 45.13
N ASP A 126 -27.30 18.36 46.21
CA ASP A 126 -26.20 17.41 46.33
C ASP A 126 -26.69 15.96 46.45
N GLN A 127 -27.79 15.70 47.17
CA GLN A 127 -28.39 14.36 47.26
C GLN A 127 -29.04 13.92 45.93
N THR A 128 -29.69 14.85 45.21
CA THR A 128 -30.29 14.56 43.89
C THR A 128 -29.22 14.29 42.83
N THR A 129 -28.02 14.86 42.97
CA THR A 129 -26.89 14.67 42.04
C THR A 129 -26.09 13.40 42.38
N THR A 130 -26.76 12.27 42.56
CA THR A 130 -26.07 10.98 42.50
C THR A 130 -25.88 10.63 41.03
N ARG A 131 -24.78 11.09 40.41
CA ARG A 131 -24.49 10.81 38.99
C ARG A 131 -24.31 9.30 38.78
N SER A 132 -25.29 8.66 38.13
CA SER A 132 -25.24 7.22 37.82
C SER A 132 -24.16 6.93 36.78
N ASN A 133 -23.26 5.96 37.05
CA ASN A 133 -22.21 5.47 36.15
C ASN A 133 -22.74 4.69 34.91
N ILE A 134 -24.01 4.87 34.57
CA ILE A 134 -24.70 4.15 33.51
C ILE A 134 -24.20 4.59 32.13
N GLU A 135 -23.87 5.87 31.98
CA GLU A 135 -23.28 6.41 30.75
C GLU A 135 -21.91 5.80 30.49
N GLY A 136 -21.07 5.66 31.52
CA GLY A 136 -19.77 4.98 31.40
C GLY A 136 -19.89 3.49 31.05
N MET A 137 -20.91 2.79 31.56
CA MET A 137 -21.18 1.40 31.20
C MET A 137 -21.64 1.25 29.74
N PHE A 138 -22.52 2.13 29.26
CA PHE A 138 -22.95 2.13 27.87
C PHE A 138 -21.80 2.50 26.93
N GLU A 139 -20.96 3.47 27.30
CA GLU A 139 -19.80 3.85 26.50
C GLU A 139 -18.79 2.69 26.40
N ALA A 140 -18.52 2.00 27.52
CA ALA A 140 -17.66 0.81 27.51
C ALA A 140 -18.25 -0.34 26.66
N TYR A 141 -19.56 -0.54 26.71
CA TYR A 141 -20.25 -1.54 25.88
C TYR A 141 -20.19 -1.18 24.39
N ILE A 142 -20.41 0.09 24.04
CA ILE A 142 -20.28 0.61 22.67
C ILE A 142 -18.84 0.45 22.17
N ALA A 143 -17.84 0.78 22.99
CA ALA A 143 -16.43 0.62 22.65
C ALA A 143 -16.06 -0.86 22.42
N ASN A 144 -16.58 -1.77 23.24
CA ASN A 144 -16.39 -3.20 23.05
C ASN A 144 -17.03 -3.70 21.74
N LEU A 145 -18.27 -3.28 21.43
CA LEU A 145 -18.94 -3.63 20.18
C LEU A 145 -18.19 -3.10 18.96
N ARG A 146 -17.67 -1.87 19.00
CA ARG A 146 -16.84 -1.31 17.93
C ARG A 146 -15.58 -2.13 17.71
N ARG A 147 -14.88 -2.52 18.80
CA ARG A 147 -13.69 -3.36 18.72
C ARG A 147 -13.98 -4.74 18.15
N GLN A 148 -15.14 -5.33 18.47
CA GLN A 148 -15.57 -6.61 17.87
C GLN A 148 -15.87 -6.44 16.37
N LEU A 149 -16.53 -5.35 15.97
CA LEU A 149 -16.79 -5.03 14.57
C LEU A 149 -15.50 -4.85 13.77
N ASP A 150 -14.52 -4.14 14.34
CA ASP A 150 -13.20 -3.95 13.71
C ASP A 150 -12.44 -5.28 13.59
N GLY A 151 -12.51 -6.13 14.63
CA GLY A 151 -11.95 -7.48 14.60
C GLY A 151 -12.54 -8.33 13.48
N LEU A 152 -13.88 -8.40 13.40
CA LEU A 152 -14.59 -9.11 12.34
C LEU A 152 -14.32 -8.50 10.95
N GLY A 153 -14.18 -7.17 10.86
CA GLY A 153 -13.81 -6.48 9.63
C GLY A 153 -12.44 -6.89 9.11
N ASN A 154 -11.45 -6.98 10.01
CA ASN A 154 -10.10 -7.44 9.66
C ASN A 154 -10.08 -8.91 9.24
N GLU A 155 -10.82 -9.77 9.93
CA GLU A 155 -10.97 -11.19 9.55
C GLU A 155 -11.63 -11.34 8.18
N LYS A 156 -12.68 -10.55 7.91
CA LYS A 156 -13.33 -10.51 6.60
C LYS A 156 -12.34 -10.12 5.50
N ILE A 157 -11.56 -9.06 5.69
CA ILE A 157 -10.56 -8.62 4.71
C ILE A 157 -9.51 -9.71 4.48
N LYS A 158 -9.06 -10.37 5.54
CA LYS A 158 -8.11 -11.49 5.45
C LYS A 158 -8.68 -12.65 4.65
N LEU A 159 -9.91 -13.09 4.96
CA LEU A 159 -10.60 -14.17 4.25
C LEU A 159 -10.88 -13.82 2.79
N GLU A 160 -11.23 -12.56 2.49
CA GLU A 160 -11.36 -12.10 1.10
C GLU A 160 -10.01 -12.15 0.36
N GLY A 161 -8.91 -11.83 1.03
CA GLY A 161 -7.55 -11.98 0.48
C GLY A 161 -7.20 -13.44 0.17
N GLU A 162 -7.47 -14.35 1.10
CA GLU A 162 -7.27 -15.79 0.92
C GLU A 162 -8.15 -16.35 -0.22
N LEU A 163 -9.41 -15.91 -0.30
CA LEU A 163 -10.34 -16.28 -1.37
C LEU A 163 -9.81 -15.84 -2.74
N ARG A 164 -9.37 -14.57 -2.87
CA ARG A 164 -8.78 -14.06 -4.12
C ARG A 164 -7.52 -14.83 -4.51
N ASN A 165 -6.67 -15.17 -3.53
CA ASN A 165 -5.47 -15.98 -3.79
C ASN A 165 -5.83 -17.39 -4.29
N MET A 166 -6.79 -18.06 -3.64
CA MET A 166 -7.28 -19.37 -4.08
C MET A 166 -7.94 -19.30 -5.47
N GLN A 167 -8.71 -18.25 -5.76
CA GLN A 167 -9.28 -18.03 -7.10
C GLN A 167 -8.19 -17.86 -8.16
N GLY A 168 -7.13 -17.08 -7.87
CA GLY A 168 -5.99 -16.93 -8.75
C GLY A 168 -5.29 -18.27 -9.01
N LEU A 169 -5.06 -19.07 -7.97
CA LEU A 169 -4.46 -20.40 -8.10
C LEU A 169 -5.31 -21.36 -8.93
N VAL A 170 -6.64 -21.32 -8.77
CA VAL A 170 -7.58 -22.12 -9.57
C VAL A 170 -7.52 -21.71 -11.05
N GLU A 171 -7.52 -20.41 -11.35
CA GLU A 171 -7.44 -19.93 -12.73
C GLU A 171 -6.08 -20.27 -13.36
N ASP A 172 -4.99 -20.19 -12.60
CA ASP A 172 -3.66 -20.62 -13.04
C ASP A 172 -3.61 -22.11 -13.36
N PHE A 173 -4.22 -22.96 -12.53
CA PHE A 173 -4.32 -24.40 -12.81
C PHE A 173 -5.20 -24.68 -14.02
N LYS A 174 -6.35 -24.01 -14.13
CA LYS A 174 -7.24 -24.13 -15.28
C LYS A 174 -6.51 -23.76 -16.58
N ARG A 175 -5.78 -22.65 -16.60
CA ARG A 175 -4.95 -22.25 -17.74
C ARG A 175 -3.89 -23.30 -18.08
N LYS A 176 -3.19 -23.83 -17.08
CA LYS A 176 -2.21 -24.93 -17.29
C LYS A 176 -2.88 -26.18 -17.87
N TYR A 177 -4.08 -26.53 -17.43
CA TYR A 177 -4.83 -27.66 -18.00
C TYR A 177 -5.24 -27.41 -19.44
N GLU A 178 -5.73 -26.20 -19.76
CA GLU A 178 -6.05 -25.82 -21.13
C GLU A 178 -4.81 -25.85 -22.05
N ASP A 179 -3.68 -25.33 -21.58
CA ASP A 179 -2.41 -25.37 -22.31
C ASP A 179 -1.93 -26.81 -22.55
N GLU A 180 -2.02 -27.68 -21.54
CA GLU A 180 -1.64 -29.10 -21.68
C GLU A 180 -2.57 -29.88 -22.61
N ILE A 181 -3.88 -29.59 -22.59
CA ILE A 181 -4.85 -30.16 -23.53
C ILE A 181 -4.51 -29.73 -24.96
N ASN A 182 -4.24 -28.44 -25.18
CA ASN A 182 -3.86 -27.92 -26.49
C ASN A 182 -2.55 -28.54 -26.98
N LYS A 183 -1.55 -28.65 -26.10
CA LYS A 183 -0.27 -29.29 -26.42
C LYS A 183 -0.43 -30.76 -26.76
N ARG A 184 -1.23 -31.50 -25.99
CA ARG A 184 -1.57 -32.89 -26.28
C ARG A 184 -2.26 -33.02 -27.64
N ALA A 185 -3.23 -32.17 -27.93
CA ALA A 185 -3.93 -32.18 -29.22
C ALA A 185 -2.98 -31.88 -30.40
N SER A 186 -2.03 -30.97 -30.22
CA SER A 186 -0.99 -30.68 -31.22
C SER A 186 -0.10 -31.89 -31.49
N VAL A 187 0.42 -32.51 -30.44
CA VAL A 187 1.29 -33.70 -30.56
C VAL A 187 0.51 -34.89 -31.12
N GLU A 188 -0.76 -35.05 -30.76
CA GLU A 188 -1.63 -36.09 -31.31
C GLU A 188 -1.89 -35.88 -32.80
N ASN A 189 -2.05 -34.62 -33.24
CA ASN A 189 -2.17 -34.30 -34.66
C ASN A 189 -0.86 -34.60 -35.43
N GLU A 190 0.29 -34.18 -34.89
CA GLU A 190 1.61 -34.53 -35.44
C GLU A 190 1.82 -36.05 -35.53
N PHE A 191 1.39 -36.80 -34.50
CA PHE A 191 1.45 -38.26 -34.51
C PHE A 191 0.60 -38.88 -35.62
N VAL A 192 -0.61 -38.35 -35.85
CA VAL A 192 -1.48 -38.80 -36.94
C VAL A 192 -0.87 -38.52 -38.32
N LEU A 193 -0.25 -37.34 -38.50
CA LEU A 193 0.46 -37.00 -39.72
C LEU A 193 1.66 -37.92 -39.94
N LEU A 194 2.48 -38.12 -38.91
CA LEU A 194 3.63 -39.02 -38.99
C LEU A 194 3.21 -40.45 -39.31
N LYS A 195 2.10 -40.93 -38.75
CA LYS A 195 1.53 -42.24 -39.08
C LYS A 195 1.15 -42.32 -40.56
N LYS A 196 0.50 -41.29 -41.11
CA LYS A 196 0.16 -41.22 -42.54
C LYS A 196 1.43 -41.25 -43.41
N ASP A 197 2.48 -40.54 -43.00
CA ASP A 197 3.75 -40.51 -43.74
C ASP A 197 4.46 -41.86 -43.69
N VAL A 198 4.42 -42.56 -42.55
CA VAL A 198 4.93 -43.93 -42.40
C VAL A 198 4.15 -44.91 -43.27
N ASP A 199 2.82 -44.84 -43.27
CA ASP A 199 1.97 -45.67 -44.12
C ASP A 199 2.26 -45.39 -45.61
N GLY A 200 2.44 -44.13 -45.99
CA GLY A 200 2.83 -43.73 -47.35
C GLY A 200 4.22 -44.27 -47.75
N ALA A 201 5.20 -44.18 -46.85
CA ALA A 201 6.52 -44.74 -47.07
C ALA A 201 6.48 -46.28 -47.19
N TYR A 202 5.63 -46.95 -46.42
CA TYR A 202 5.43 -48.39 -46.50
C TYR A 202 4.80 -48.81 -47.84
N MET A 203 3.78 -48.08 -48.31
CA MET A 203 3.19 -48.34 -49.63
C MET A 203 4.23 -48.17 -50.75
N ASN A 204 5.02 -47.09 -50.72
CA ASN A 204 6.10 -46.88 -51.69
C ASN A 204 7.16 -47.99 -51.62
N LYS A 205 7.52 -48.46 -50.42
CA LYS A 205 8.43 -49.58 -50.23
C LYS A 205 7.89 -50.84 -50.91
N VAL A 206 6.62 -51.19 -50.67
CA VAL A 206 5.98 -52.38 -51.25
C VAL A 206 5.91 -52.27 -52.78
N GLU A 207 5.58 -51.09 -53.32
CA GLU A 207 5.60 -50.87 -54.78
C GLU A 207 6.98 -51.02 -55.40
N LEU A 208 8.03 -50.53 -54.72
CA LEU A 208 9.41 -50.69 -55.15
C LEU A 208 9.87 -52.15 -55.06
N GLU A 209 9.50 -52.87 -54.01
CA GLU A 209 9.77 -54.31 -53.87
C GLU A 209 9.12 -55.10 -55.01
N ALA A 210 7.85 -54.81 -55.35
CA ALA A 210 7.17 -55.44 -56.49
C ALA A 210 7.85 -55.13 -57.83
N LYS A 211 8.38 -53.90 -58.02
CA LYS A 211 9.15 -53.56 -59.23
C LYS A 211 10.48 -54.30 -59.29
N VAL A 212 11.17 -54.46 -58.15
CA VAL A 212 12.41 -55.25 -58.07
C VAL A 212 12.13 -56.70 -58.43
N ASP A 213 11.07 -57.31 -57.88
CA ASP A 213 10.70 -58.68 -58.20
C ASP A 213 10.34 -58.85 -59.69
N ALA A 214 9.56 -57.92 -60.26
CA ALA A 214 9.23 -57.94 -61.69
C ALA A 214 10.47 -57.84 -62.60
N LEU A 215 11.41 -56.93 -62.27
CA LEU A 215 12.67 -56.81 -63.01
C LEU A 215 13.55 -58.06 -62.84
N GLN A 216 13.53 -58.68 -61.66
CA GLN A 216 14.26 -59.91 -61.40
C GLN A 216 13.72 -61.06 -62.24
N ASP A 217 12.39 -61.18 -62.36
CA ASP A 217 11.72 -62.15 -63.22
C ASP A 217 12.04 -61.90 -64.70
N GLU A 218 12.07 -60.64 -65.15
CA GLU A 218 12.46 -60.29 -66.52
C GLU A 218 13.92 -60.64 -66.82
N ILE A 219 14.84 -60.38 -65.90
CA ILE A 219 16.25 -60.80 -66.01
C ILE A 219 16.35 -62.33 -66.12
N ASN A 220 15.60 -63.06 -65.29
CA ASN A 220 15.61 -64.53 -65.32
C ASN A 220 15.03 -65.07 -66.64
N PHE A 221 13.97 -64.45 -67.15
CA PHE A 221 13.38 -64.78 -68.44
C PHE A 221 14.38 -64.55 -69.58
N LEU A 222 15.00 -63.37 -69.66
CA LEU A 222 16.00 -63.05 -70.67
C LEU A 222 17.20 -64.01 -70.62
N ARG A 223 17.68 -64.36 -69.42
CA ARG A 223 18.74 -65.37 -69.27
C ARG A 223 18.32 -66.72 -69.84
N ALA A 224 17.12 -67.18 -69.53
CA ALA A 224 16.61 -68.45 -70.05
C ALA A 224 16.46 -68.44 -71.58
N VAL A 225 15.98 -67.33 -72.15
CA VAL A 225 15.88 -67.13 -73.60
C VAL A 225 17.25 -67.16 -74.25
N TYR A 226 18.22 -66.37 -73.76
CA TYR A 226 19.56 -66.36 -74.33
C TYR A 226 20.27 -67.71 -74.20
N GLU A 227 20.04 -68.45 -73.11
CA GLU A 227 20.57 -69.80 -72.97
C GLU A 227 19.94 -70.77 -73.97
N ALA A 228 18.64 -70.63 -74.26
CA ALA A 228 17.95 -71.41 -75.29
C ALA A 228 18.43 -71.06 -76.70
N GLU A 229 18.54 -69.77 -77.03
CA GLU A 229 19.08 -69.30 -78.32
C GLU A 229 20.53 -69.76 -78.52
N LEU A 230 21.39 -69.66 -77.50
CA LEU A 230 22.76 -70.18 -77.57
C LEU A 230 22.78 -71.69 -77.85
N ARG A 231 21.87 -72.45 -77.23
CA ARG A 231 21.74 -73.89 -77.44
C ARG A 231 21.22 -74.21 -78.84
N GLU A 232 20.28 -73.43 -79.36
CA GLU A 232 19.77 -73.54 -80.72
C GLU A 232 20.85 -73.18 -81.75
N LEU A 233 21.54 -72.06 -81.59
CA LEU A 233 22.65 -71.66 -82.46
C LEU A 233 23.79 -72.68 -82.42
N GLN A 234 24.11 -73.26 -81.25
CA GLN A 234 25.04 -74.38 -81.18
C GLN A 234 24.52 -75.64 -81.90
N GLY A 235 23.20 -75.87 -81.91
CA GLY A 235 22.56 -76.92 -82.70
C GLY A 235 22.64 -76.64 -84.20
N GLN A 236 22.26 -75.44 -84.63
CA GLN A 236 22.35 -74.98 -86.01
C GLN A 236 23.80 -74.97 -86.51
N ILE A 237 24.81 -74.60 -85.72
CA ILE A 237 26.22 -74.70 -86.13
C ILE A 237 26.63 -76.16 -86.33
N LYS A 238 26.08 -77.11 -85.55
CA LYS A 238 26.33 -78.55 -85.72
C LYS A 238 25.56 -79.11 -86.93
N ASP A 239 24.36 -78.62 -87.21
CA ASP A 239 23.50 -79.11 -88.29
C ASP A 239 23.81 -78.45 -89.65
N THR A 240 24.34 -77.22 -89.65
CA THR A 240 24.73 -76.47 -90.87
C THR A 240 26.20 -76.71 -91.26
N SER A 241 26.94 -77.60 -90.58
CA SER A 241 28.25 -78.07 -91.06
C SER A 241 28.12 -79.09 -92.20
N VAL A 242 27.20 -78.83 -93.14
CA VAL A 242 27.06 -79.54 -94.41
C VAL A 242 27.25 -78.47 -95.47
N ILE A 243 28.39 -78.53 -96.15
CA ILE A 243 28.71 -77.70 -97.30
C ILE A 243 27.72 -78.06 -98.40
N VAL A 244 26.72 -77.19 -98.62
CA VAL A 244 25.76 -77.32 -99.72
C VAL A 244 26.22 -76.40 -100.83
N GLU A 245 26.87 -76.98 -101.84
CA GLU A 245 27.08 -76.34 -103.13
C GLU A 245 25.73 -76.27 -103.86
N MET A 246 25.18 -75.06 -103.93
CA MET A 246 23.86 -74.80 -104.51
C MET A 246 24.05 -74.40 -105.99
N ASP A 247 23.85 -75.34 -106.92
CA ASP A 247 23.74 -75.04 -108.35
C ASP A 247 22.32 -74.53 -108.64
N ASN A 248 22.21 -73.20 -108.75
CA ASN A 248 20.97 -72.48 -108.98
C ASN A 248 20.80 -72.14 -110.47
N SER A 249 20.45 -73.14 -111.28
CA SER A 249 20.12 -72.95 -112.70
C SER A 249 18.60 -72.87 -112.91
N ARG A 250 18.00 -71.78 -112.43
CA ARG A 250 16.71 -71.29 -112.93
C ARG A 250 16.97 -69.97 -113.64
N ASN A 251 16.41 -69.83 -114.83
CA ASN A 251 16.40 -68.57 -115.58
C ASN A 251 15.51 -67.55 -114.86
N LEU A 252 16.10 -66.95 -113.83
CA LEU A 252 15.61 -65.77 -113.16
C LEU A 252 15.75 -64.62 -114.16
N ASP A 253 14.69 -63.83 -114.33
CA ASP A 253 14.78 -62.55 -115.02
C ASP A 253 15.64 -61.63 -114.16
N MET A 254 16.94 -61.67 -114.45
CA MET A 254 17.97 -61.01 -113.65
C MET A 254 17.75 -59.50 -113.62
N ASP A 255 17.15 -58.93 -114.67
CA ASP A 255 16.93 -57.49 -114.75
C ASP A 255 15.79 -57.05 -113.82
N ALA A 256 14.70 -57.82 -113.75
CA ALA A 256 13.59 -57.53 -112.83
C ALA A 256 13.99 -57.71 -111.36
N ILE A 257 14.75 -58.75 -111.04
CA ILE A 257 15.22 -59.00 -109.66
C ILE A 257 16.28 -57.98 -109.26
N VAL A 258 17.21 -57.62 -110.15
CA VAL A 258 18.20 -56.56 -109.87
C VAL A 258 17.51 -55.20 -109.68
N ALA A 259 16.44 -54.91 -110.43
CA ALA A 259 15.64 -53.70 -110.24
C ALA A 259 14.90 -53.68 -108.90
N GLU A 260 14.23 -54.77 -108.53
CA GLU A 260 13.54 -54.92 -107.23
C GLU A 260 14.53 -54.85 -106.07
N VAL A 261 15.67 -55.55 -106.15
CA VAL A 261 16.72 -55.51 -105.14
C VAL A 261 17.29 -54.10 -105.01
N ARG A 262 17.53 -53.39 -106.11
CA ARG A 262 17.95 -51.97 -106.07
C ARG A 262 16.91 -51.09 -105.40
N ALA A 263 15.63 -51.25 -105.72
CA ALA A 263 14.55 -50.49 -105.11
C ALA A 263 14.44 -50.77 -103.60
N GLN A 264 14.55 -52.04 -103.18
CA GLN A 264 14.58 -52.44 -101.76
C GLN A 264 15.79 -51.83 -101.02
N TYR A 265 16.98 -51.84 -101.62
CA TYR A 265 18.17 -51.20 -101.03
C TYR A 265 18.02 -49.69 -100.92
N GLU A 266 17.42 -49.05 -101.93
CA GLU A 266 17.16 -47.61 -101.91
C GLU A 266 16.12 -47.25 -100.84
N ASP A 267 15.07 -48.05 -100.69
CA ASP A 267 14.07 -47.93 -99.63
C ASP A 267 14.64 -48.14 -98.22
N ILE A 268 15.48 -49.15 -98.04
CA ILE A 268 16.14 -49.44 -96.77
C ILE A 268 17.13 -48.32 -96.43
N ALA A 269 17.89 -47.82 -97.42
CA ALA A 269 18.78 -46.69 -97.23
C ALA A 269 18.01 -45.41 -96.86
N ASN A 270 16.87 -45.16 -97.50
CA ASN A 270 16.01 -44.02 -97.21
C ASN A 270 15.35 -44.12 -95.83
N ARG A 271 14.85 -45.30 -95.43
CA ARG A 271 14.32 -45.53 -94.07
C ARG A 271 15.41 -45.38 -93.02
N SER A 272 16.58 -45.98 -93.22
CA SER A 272 17.71 -45.83 -92.29
C SER A 272 18.14 -44.37 -92.14
N ARG A 273 18.14 -43.61 -93.25
CA ARG A 273 18.41 -42.17 -93.21
C ARG A 273 17.34 -41.39 -92.43
N ALA A 274 16.06 -41.66 -92.70
CA ALA A 274 14.95 -41.00 -92.01
C ALA A 274 14.89 -41.34 -90.52
N GLU A 275 15.17 -42.59 -90.14
CA GLU A 275 15.28 -43.04 -88.76
C GLU A 275 16.47 -42.36 -88.06
N ALA A 276 17.63 -42.26 -88.71
CA ALA A 276 18.76 -41.52 -88.15
C ALA A 276 18.42 -40.03 -87.97
N GLU A 277 17.80 -39.38 -88.96
CA GLU A 277 17.42 -37.96 -88.88
C GLU A 277 16.37 -37.70 -87.78
N THR A 278 15.37 -38.58 -87.64
CA THR A 278 14.37 -38.48 -86.57
C THR A 278 14.97 -38.75 -85.19
N TRP A 279 15.86 -39.75 -85.08
CA TRP A 279 16.59 -40.03 -83.85
C TRP A 279 17.48 -38.85 -83.41
N TYR A 280 18.21 -38.23 -84.35
CA TYR A 280 19.02 -37.05 -84.06
C TYR A 280 18.15 -35.85 -83.66
N LYS A 281 17.02 -35.62 -84.35
CA LYS A 281 16.08 -34.55 -83.97
C LYS A 281 15.52 -34.77 -82.57
N GLN A 282 15.05 -35.97 -82.26
CA GLN A 282 14.53 -36.31 -80.94
C GLN A 282 15.61 -36.13 -79.86
N LYS A 283 16.84 -36.61 -80.09
CA LYS A 283 17.93 -36.42 -79.14
C LYS A 283 18.31 -34.96 -78.93
N TYR A 284 18.28 -34.16 -80.00
CA TYR A 284 18.52 -32.73 -79.91
C TYR A 284 17.41 -32.01 -79.12
N GLU A 285 16.15 -32.36 -79.35
CA GLU A 285 15.00 -31.79 -78.65
C GLU A 285 14.94 -32.21 -77.17
N GLU A 286 15.27 -33.46 -76.84
CA GLU A 286 15.45 -33.93 -75.47
C GLU A 286 16.59 -33.19 -74.75
N MET A 287 17.73 -32.99 -75.43
CA MET A 287 18.85 -32.23 -74.87
C MET A 287 18.51 -30.75 -74.71
N GLN A 288 17.76 -30.17 -75.65
CA GLN A 288 17.33 -28.77 -75.58
C GLN A 288 16.29 -28.53 -74.48
N SER A 289 15.32 -29.43 -74.34
CA SER A 289 14.30 -29.35 -73.29
C SER A 289 14.88 -29.58 -71.89
N SER A 290 15.78 -30.56 -71.73
CA SER A 290 16.49 -30.78 -70.47
C SER A 290 17.40 -29.61 -70.11
N ALA A 291 18.15 -29.04 -71.07
CA ALA A 291 18.92 -27.81 -70.84
C ALA A 291 18.04 -26.62 -70.45
N GLY A 292 16.83 -26.51 -71.03
CA GLY A 292 15.83 -25.53 -70.65
C GLY A 292 15.34 -25.71 -69.21
N GLN A 293 15.00 -26.94 -68.80
CA GLN A 293 14.61 -27.26 -67.43
C GLN A 293 15.72 -26.94 -66.43
N TYR A 294 16.96 -27.38 -66.68
CA TYR A 294 18.08 -27.05 -65.79
C TYR A 294 18.31 -25.54 -65.67
N GLY A 295 18.11 -24.79 -66.75
CA GLY A 295 18.17 -23.33 -66.74
C GLY A 295 17.05 -22.68 -65.92
N GLU A 296 15.83 -23.23 -65.98
CA GLU A 296 14.69 -22.78 -65.19
C GLU A 296 14.86 -23.11 -63.71
N ASP A 297 15.27 -24.34 -63.38
CA ASP A 297 15.52 -24.81 -62.02
C ASP A 297 16.64 -23.98 -61.36
N LEU A 298 17.71 -23.68 -62.10
CA LEU A 298 18.77 -22.80 -61.60
C LEU A 298 18.26 -21.37 -61.35
N ARG A 299 17.32 -20.88 -62.18
CA ARG A 299 16.71 -19.56 -61.97
C ARG A 299 15.75 -19.56 -60.78
N SER A 300 14.98 -20.63 -60.60
CA SER A 300 14.07 -20.84 -59.46
C SER A 300 14.84 -20.89 -58.15
N THR A 301 15.85 -21.76 -58.05
CA THR A 301 16.71 -21.88 -56.86
C THR A 301 17.44 -20.56 -56.55
N LYS A 302 17.91 -19.83 -57.56
CA LYS A 302 18.49 -18.49 -57.37
C LYS A 302 17.47 -17.48 -56.83
N ALA A 303 16.22 -17.55 -57.28
CA ALA A 303 15.14 -16.69 -56.77
C ALA A 303 14.81 -17.03 -55.31
N GLU A 304 14.71 -18.31 -54.96
CA GLU A 304 14.51 -18.79 -53.59
C GLU A 304 15.65 -18.34 -52.67
N ILE A 305 16.91 -18.50 -53.11
CA ILE A 305 18.07 -18.01 -52.35
C ILE A 305 17.98 -16.49 -52.13
N ALA A 306 17.55 -15.72 -53.13
CA ALA A 306 17.38 -14.27 -52.98
C ALA A 306 16.24 -13.93 -52.00
N GLU A 307 15.16 -14.70 -51.97
CA GLU A 307 14.06 -14.52 -51.02
C GLU A 307 14.46 -14.90 -49.59
N LEU A 308 15.13 -16.03 -49.41
CA LEU A 308 15.70 -16.44 -48.12
C LEU A 308 16.69 -15.39 -47.60
N ASN A 309 17.54 -14.83 -48.46
CA ASN A 309 18.44 -13.74 -48.07
C ASN A 309 17.67 -12.47 -47.61
N ARG A 310 16.57 -12.12 -48.29
CA ARG A 310 15.71 -11.00 -47.84
C ARG A 310 15.04 -11.30 -46.50
N MET A 311 14.62 -12.55 -46.28
CA MET A 311 14.02 -12.98 -45.01
C MET A 311 15.04 -12.94 -43.87
N ILE A 312 16.27 -13.41 -44.11
CA ILE A 312 17.38 -13.32 -43.15
C ILE A 312 17.64 -11.86 -42.78
N ALA A 313 17.75 -10.95 -43.76
CA ALA A 313 17.98 -9.54 -43.49
C ALA A 313 16.83 -8.90 -42.69
N ARG A 314 15.58 -9.27 -42.97
CA ARG A 314 14.41 -8.82 -42.20
C ARG A 314 14.47 -9.31 -40.75
N LEU A 315 14.73 -10.59 -40.54
CA LEU A 315 14.84 -11.18 -39.21
C LEU A 315 16.01 -10.59 -38.42
N GLN A 316 17.15 -10.32 -39.08
CA GLN A 316 18.27 -9.63 -38.45
C GLN A 316 17.90 -8.22 -37.98
N ASN A 317 17.19 -7.45 -38.80
CA ASN A 317 16.70 -6.12 -38.41
C ASN A 317 15.69 -6.18 -37.26
N GLU A 318 14.81 -7.20 -37.25
CA GLU A 318 13.86 -7.42 -36.16
C GLU A 318 14.56 -7.78 -34.85
N ILE A 319 15.58 -8.66 -34.92
CA ILE A 319 16.43 -8.99 -33.77
C ILE A 319 17.11 -7.72 -33.22
N GLU A 320 17.65 -6.88 -34.09
CA GLU A 320 18.32 -5.65 -33.68
C GLU A 320 17.35 -4.63 -33.08
N ALA A 321 16.14 -4.51 -33.65
CA ALA A 321 15.08 -3.68 -33.10
C ALA A 321 14.64 -4.15 -31.70
N VAL A 322 14.44 -5.46 -31.50
CA VAL A 322 14.08 -6.04 -30.21
C VAL A 322 15.22 -5.90 -29.19
N LYS A 323 16.48 -6.07 -29.61
CA LYS A 323 17.64 -5.78 -28.75
C LYS A 323 17.68 -4.33 -28.32
N GLY A 324 17.42 -3.39 -29.23
CA GLY A 324 17.33 -1.97 -28.93
C GLY A 324 16.19 -1.66 -27.94
N GLN A 325 15.02 -2.28 -28.11
CA GLN A 325 13.92 -2.16 -27.15
C GLN A 325 14.28 -2.71 -25.78
N ARG A 326 14.93 -3.88 -25.71
CA ARG A 326 15.41 -4.46 -24.45
C ARG A 326 16.40 -3.52 -23.76
N ALA A 327 17.38 -2.99 -24.47
CA ALA A 327 18.36 -2.06 -23.90
C ALA A 327 17.69 -0.78 -23.37
N ASN A 328 16.69 -0.25 -24.09
CA ASN A 328 15.93 0.92 -23.64
C ASN A 328 15.09 0.63 -22.39
N LEU A 329 14.45 -0.56 -22.31
CA LEU A 329 13.72 -0.97 -21.12
C LEU A 329 14.64 -1.21 -19.92
N GLU A 330 15.80 -1.82 -20.13
CA GLU A 330 16.82 -2.00 -19.08
C GLU A 330 17.32 -0.65 -18.56
N ALA A 331 17.54 0.33 -19.45
CA ALA A 331 17.90 1.70 -19.05
C ALA A 331 16.79 2.37 -18.24
N GLN A 332 15.51 2.22 -18.64
CA GLN A 332 14.37 2.76 -17.89
C GLN A 332 14.20 2.10 -16.52
N ILE A 333 14.43 0.79 -16.41
CA ILE A 333 14.41 0.07 -15.14
C ILE A 333 15.52 0.60 -14.23
N ALA A 334 16.76 0.71 -14.73
CA ALA A 334 17.88 1.23 -13.95
C ALA A 334 17.61 2.67 -13.47
N GLU A 335 17.06 3.54 -14.31
CA GLU A 335 16.72 4.92 -13.94
C GLU A 335 15.56 4.98 -12.92
N ALA A 336 14.58 4.08 -13.02
CA ALA A 336 13.49 3.97 -12.06
C ALA A 336 13.99 3.44 -10.70
N GLU A 337 14.90 2.46 -10.71
CA GLU A 337 15.56 1.93 -9.53
C GLU A 337 16.40 3.01 -8.83
N GLU A 338 17.20 3.78 -9.57
CA GLU A 338 18.00 4.89 -9.03
C GLU A 338 17.10 5.97 -8.40
N ARG A 339 16.03 6.40 -9.09
CA ARG A 339 15.06 7.35 -8.52
C ARG A 339 14.40 6.80 -7.26
N GLY A 340 14.03 5.51 -7.27
CA GLY A 340 13.46 4.83 -6.11
C GLY A 340 14.43 4.81 -4.92
N GLU A 341 15.70 4.48 -5.16
CA GLU A 341 16.73 4.46 -4.14
C GLU A 341 16.97 5.86 -3.54
N LEU A 342 17.02 6.90 -4.37
CA LEU A 342 17.13 8.29 -3.93
C LEU A 342 15.94 8.71 -3.07
N ALA A 343 14.71 8.39 -3.47
CA ALA A 343 13.51 8.69 -2.68
C ALA A 343 13.53 7.97 -1.31
N VAL A 344 13.99 6.72 -1.27
CA VAL A 344 14.14 5.98 0.00
C VAL A 344 15.23 6.59 0.88
N LYS A 345 16.36 7.02 0.30
CA LYS A 345 17.43 7.71 1.04
C LYS A 345 16.93 9.02 1.65
N ASP A 346 16.18 9.81 0.89
CA ASP A 346 15.59 11.07 1.36
C ASP A 346 14.57 10.84 2.48
N ALA A 347 13.65 9.88 2.31
CA ALA A 347 12.70 9.52 3.36
C ALA A 347 13.40 9.05 4.65
N LYS A 348 14.47 8.25 4.53
CA LYS A 348 15.29 7.81 5.68
C LYS A 348 16.01 8.98 6.36
N LEU A 349 16.54 9.93 5.58
CA LEU A 349 17.12 11.16 6.12
C LEU A 349 16.07 11.95 6.91
N ARG A 350 14.88 12.12 6.34
CA ARG A 350 13.79 12.85 6.98
C ARG A 350 13.32 12.19 8.28
N ILE A 351 13.22 10.86 8.30
CA ILE A 351 12.91 10.11 9.52
C ILE A 351 13.96 10.39 10.59
N ARG A 352 15.26 10.30 10.24
CA ARG A 352 16.35 10.57 11.18
C ARG A 352 16.29 11.98 11.75
N GLU A 353 16.05 12.99 10.91
CA GLU A 353 15.88 14.38 11.36
C GLU A 353 14.72 14.54 12.36
N LEU A 354 13.59 13.87 12.09
CA LEU A 354 12.42 13.89 12.98
C LEU A 354 12.70 13.17 14.30
N GLU A 355 13.41 12.05 14.27
CA GLU A 355 13.86 11.33 15.47
C GLU A 355 14.80 12.19 16.33
N GLU A 356 15.76 12.89 15.71
CA GLU A 356 16.63 13.82 16.41
C GLU A 356 15.85 15.00 17.01
N ALA A 357 14.91 15.59 16.25
CA ALA A 357 14.06 16.66 16.75
C ALA A 357 13.20 16.21 17.94
N LEU A 358 12.63 15.00 17.86
CA LEU A 358 11.89 14.39 18.96
C LEU A 358 12.79 14.19 20.19
N GLN A 359 14.03 13.73 20.00
CA GLN A 359 14.97 13.53 21.09
C GLN A 359 15.38 14.86 21.76
N ARG A 360 15.62 15.91 20.98
CA ARG A 360 15.86 17.26 21.50
C ARG A 360 14.67 17.76 22.30
N ALA A 361 13.45 17.62 21.77
CA ALA A 361 12.22 18.02 22.48
C ALA A 361 12.01 17.25 23.80
N LYS A 362 12.33 15.95 23.84
CA LYS A 362 12.31 15.15 25.08
C LYS A 362 13.32 15.67 26.11
N GLN A 363 14.54 16.01 25.67
CA GLN A 363 15.57 16.58 26.54
C GLN A 363 15.16 17.95 27.09
N ASP A 364 14.58 18.81 26.25
CA ASP A 364 14.06 20.12 26.65
C ASP A 364 12.92 19.98 27.67
N MET A 365 11.98 19.06 27.44
CA MET A 365 10.91 18.76 28.40
C MET A 365 11.47 18.27 29.74
N ALA A 366 12.44 17.36 29.71
CA ALA A 366 13.10 16.88 30.93
C ALA A 366 13.86 18.01 31.67
N ARG A 367 14.44 18.97 30.94
CA ARG A 367 15.04 20.17 31.53
C ARG A 367 13.98 21.06 32.18
N GLN A 368 12.89 21.36 31.49
CA GLN A 368 11.79 22.18 32.04
C GLN A 368 11.22 21.56 33.31
N VAL A 369 11.00 20.24 33.35
CA VAL A 369 10.52 19.55 34.56
C VAL A 369 11.49 19.75 35.74
N ARG A 370 12.81 19.69 35.50
CA ARG A 370 13.80 19.96 36.55
C ARG A 370 13.75 21.41 37.02
N GLU A 371 13.71 22.37 36.09
CA GLU A 371 13.59 23.80 36.41
C GLU A 371 12.30 24.12 37.19
N TYR A 372 11.17 23.49 36.83
CA TYR A 372 9.91 23.61 37.57
C TYR A 372 10.02 23.03 38.99
N GLN A 373 10.69 21.88 39.15
CA GLN A 373 10.90 21.29 40.47
C GLN A 373 11.80 22.16 41.35
N GLU A 374 12.86 22.74 40.79
CA GLU A 374 13.73 23.70 41.49
C GLU A 374 12.95 24.95 41.92
N LEU A 375 12.13 25.52 41.03
CA LEU A 375 11.28 26.67 41.34
C LEU A 375 10.25 26.35 42.43
N MET A 376 9.65 25.14 42.38
CA MET A 376 8.75 24.66 43.41
C MET A 376 9.47 24.56 44.77
N ASN A 377 10.70 24.05 44.79
CA ASN A 377 11.49 23.95 46.01
C ASN A 377 11.78 25.35 46.60
N VAL A 378 12.13 26.33 45.75
CA VAL A 378 12.31 27.73 46.18
C VAL A 378 11.01 28.30 46.74
N LYS A 379 9.88 28.06 46.07
CA LYS A 379 8.56 28.49 46.55
C LYS A 379 8.23 27.90 47.93
N LEU A 380 8.49 26.62 48.14
CA LEU A 380 8.29 25.97 49.44
C LEU A 380 9.21 26.56 50.52
N ALA A 381 10.47 26.87 50.20
CA ALA A 381 11.38 27.54 51.11
C ALA A 381 10.87 28.94 51.50
N LEU A 382 10.40 29.72 50.53
CA LEU A 382 9.80 31.04 50.77
C LEU A 382 8.51 30.95 51.59
N ASP A 383 7.65 29.96 51.35
CA ASP A 383 6.46 29.75 52.19
C ASP A 383 6.83 29.44 53.64
N ILE A 384 7.89 28.65 53.86
CA ILE A 384 8.42 28.38 55.21
C ILE A 384 8.92 29.68 55.83
N GLU A 385 9.70 30.49 55.12
CA GLU A 385 10.16 31.81 55.60
C GLU A 385 8.99 32.74 55.95
N ILE A 386 7.96 32.83 55.11
CA ILE A 386 6.76 33.62 55.41
C ILE A 386 6.05 33.09 56.66
N ALA A 387 5.94 31.76 56.80
CA ALA A 387 5.35 31.15 57.98
C ALA A 387 6.16 31.41 59.26
N THR A 388 7.50 31.37 59.18
CA THR A 388 8.36 31.71 60.32
C THR A 388 8.28 33.19 60.67
N TYR A 389 8.28 34.10 59.67
CA TYR A 389 8.07 35.53 59.88
C TYR A 389 6.71 35.80 60.53
N ARG A 390 5.62 35.19 60.04
CA ARG A 390 4.29 35.30 60.67
C ARG A 390 4.29 34.85 62.12
N LYS A 391 4.91 33.69 62.42
CA LYS A 391 5.00 33.17 63.79
C LYS A 391 5.83 34.08 64.72
N LEU A 392 6.90 34.71 64.22
CA LEU A 392 7.67 35.70 64.96
C LEU A 392 6.84 36.96 65.25
N LEU A 393 6.11 37.46 64.24
CA LEU A 393 5.18 38.60 64.40
C LEU A 393 4.05 38.29 65.39
N GLU A 394 3.42 37.11 65.31
CA GLU A 394 2.43 36.64 66.29
C GLU A 394 3.05 36.51 67.70
N GLY A 395 4.30 36.07 67.79
CA GLY A 395 5.08 36.01 69.04
C GLY A 395 5.40 37.38 69.63
N GLU A 396 5.60 38.39 68.79
CA GLU A 396 5.83 39.78 69.19
C GLU A 396 4.52 40.48 69.58
N GLU A 397 3.43 40.25 68.85
CA GLU A 397 2.08 40.71 69.21
C GLU A 397 1.60 40.10 70.54
N THR A 398 1.93 38.84 70.82
CA THR A 398 1.66 38.24 72.14
C THR A 398 2.53 38.84 73.25
N ARG A 399 3.78 39.24 72.98
CA ARG A 399 4.61 40.01 73.92
C ARG A 399 4.14 41.46 74.14
N LEU A 400 3.46 42.05 73.16
CA LEU A 400 2.90 43.41 73.26
C LEU A 400 1.49 43.43 73.87
N SER A 401 0.64 42.44 73.58
CA SER A 401 -0.71 42.28 74.17
C SER A 401 -0.69 41.71 75.59
N SER A 402 0.28 40.83 75.91
CA SER A 402 0.55 40.40 77.28
C SER A 402 1.73 41.22 77.79
N GLY A 403 1.46 42.29 78.54
CA GLY A 403 2.49 43.15 79.14
C GLY A 403 3.71 42.36 79.62
N GLY A 404 4.89 42.80 79.16
CA GLY A 404 6.13 42.03 79.13
C GLY A 404 6.38 41.09 80.30
N ALA A 405 6.46 39.79 79.99
CA ALA A 405 7.02 38.77 80.87
C ALA A 405 8.21 38.10 80.17
N ALA A 406 9.25 37.86 80.98
CA ALA A 406 10.62 37.56 80.59
C ALA A 406 10.82 36.28 79.76
N ALA A 407 11.88 36.31 78.97
CA ALA A 407 12.45 35.16 78.28
C ALA A 407 12.75 34.00 79.25
N THR A 408 12.26 32.80 78.92
CA THR A 408 12.76 31.54 79.48
C THR A 408 13.29 30.68 78.34
N ILE A 409 14.61 30.64 78.23
CA ILE A 409 15.36 29.77 77.34
C ILE A 409 15.35 28.37 77.98
N HIS A 410 14.67 27.41 77.34
CA HIS A 410 14.80 26.00 77.69
C HIS A 410 15.80 25.35 76.72
N VAL A 411 17.05 25.24 77.16
CA VAL A 411 18.06 24.35 76.55
C VAL A 411 17.75 22.94 77.03
N GLN A 412 17.46 22.03 76.11
CA GLN A 412 17.41 20.60 76.40
C GLN A 412 18.40 19.88 75.48
N GLN A 413 19.58 19.59 76.05
CA GLN A 413 20.49 18.58 75.54
C GLN A 413 19.87 17.20 75.81
N SER A 414 19.72 16.39 74.77
CA SER A 414 19.61 14.95 74.90
C SER A 414 20.50 14.27 73.86
N SER A 415 21.49 13.57 74.39
CA SER A 415 22.50 12.74 73.76
C SER A 415 21.99 11.30 73.55
N GLY A 416 22.55 10.63 72.53
CA GLY A 416 22.49 9.18 72.30
C GLY A 416 21.30 8.74 71.46
N GLY A 417 21.40 7.85 70.47
CA GLY A 417 22.49 6.98 70.01
C GLY A 417 21.89 5.91 69.08
N GLY A 418 22.71 5.33 68.21
CA GLY A 418 22.33 4.27 67.26
C GLY A 418 22.08 4.85 65.87
N GLY A 419 22.89 4.61 64.84
CA GLY A 419 23.59 3.40 64.47
C GLY A 419 22.87 2.84 63.24
N LEU A 420 23.49 2.90 62.05
CA LEU A 420 23.40 1.85 61.03
C LEU A 420 24.36 2.16 59.86
N SER A 421 25.35 1.28 59.75
CA SER A 421 26.16 0.88 58.59
C SER A 421 25.86 1.47 57.20
N SER A 422 26.86 2.12 56.60
CA SER A 422 27.03 2.19 55.14
C SER A 422 28.29 1.41 54.73
N ALA A 423 28.12 0.12 54.50
CA ALA A 423 29.10 -0.73 53.84
C ALA A 423 28.37 -1.81 53.03
N SER A 424 28.40 -1.69 51.71
CA SER A 424 28.13 -2.78 50.75
C SER A 424 28.42 -2.21 49.35
N SER A 425 29.59 -2.50 48.76
CA SER A 425 29.97 -3.76 48.11
C SER A 425 29.43 -3.88 46.69
N SER A 426 30.39 -3.82 45.77
CA SER A 426 30.44 -4.56 44.51
C SER A 426 29.94 -6.00 44.60
N GLY A 427 29.28 -6.47 43.53
CA GLY A 427 28.85 -7.86 43.30
C GLY A 427 27.44 -7.84 42.69
N GLN A 428 27.25 -7.97 41.37
CA GLN A 428 27.33 -9.20 40.57
C GLN A 428 26.57 -10.39 41.19
N PHE A 429 25.43 -10.74 40.58
CA PHE A 429 24.76 -12.04 40.36
C PHE A 429 23.37 -11.67 39.75
N GLY A 430 22.85 -12.21 38.65
CA GLY A 430 23.07 -13.49 37.99
C GLY A 430 22.07 -14.53 38.48
N TYR A 431 20.86 -14.58 37.90
CA TYR A 431 19.88 -15.70 37.76
C TYR A 431 18.66 -15.09 37.05
N GLY A 432 18.01 -15.65 36.01
CA GLY A 432 18.02 -16.99 35.44
C GLY A 432 16.56 -17.38 35.15
N GLY A 433 16.26 -17.72 33.88
CA GLY A 433 14.96 -18.23 33.41
C GLY A 433 14.25 -17.24 32.49
N GLY A 434 14.01 -17.48 31.21
CA GLY A 434 13.98 -18.71 30.41
C GLY A 434 12.73 -18.60 29.53
N MET A 435 12.88 -18.72 28.21
CA MET A 435 11.95 -19.35 27.26
C MET A 435 12.20 -18.91 25.81
N SER A 436 12.26 -19.93 24.96
CA SER A 436 12.04 -19.97 23.51
C SER A 436 12.95 -19.12 22.62
N GLY A 437 13.99 -19.78 22.10
CA GLY A 437 14.46 -19.54 20.76
C GLY A 437 13.39 -19.95 19.74
N SER A 438 13.10 -19.05 18.81
CA SER A 438 12.45 -19.36 17.54
C SER A 438 13.41 -18.93 16.45
N GLY A 439 14.12 -19.90 15.89
CA GLY A 439 14.91 -19.72 14.67
C GLY A 439 13.97 -19.38 13.51
N GLY A 440 14.09 -18.17 12.99
CA GLY A 440 13.54 -17.82 11.68
C GLY A 440 14.42 -18.45 10.60
N ALA A 441 13.95 -19.56 10.05
CA ALA A 441 14.57 -20.25 8.94
C ALA A 441 14.71 -19.34 7.73
N ILE A 442 15.94 -19.21 7.23
CA ILE A 442 16.22 -18.77 5.86
C ILE A 442 15.74 -19.90 4.95
N VAL A 443 14.68 -19.65 4.17
CA VAL A 443 14.25 -20.55 3.10
C VAL A 443 15.22 -20.38 1.93
N THR A 444 16.29 -21.16 1.93
CA THR A 444 17.06 -21.44 0.71
C THR A 444 16.27 -22.46 -0.11
N LYS A 445 15.74 -22.03 -1.27
CA LYS A 445 15.21 -22.95 -2.29
C LYS A 445 16.37 -23.76 -2.86
N SER A 446 16.53 -24.99 -2.42
CA SER A 446 17.37 -26.00 -3.07
C SER A 446 16.63 -26.58 -4.28
N TYR A 447 17.21 -26.45 -5.46
CA TYR A 447 16.78 -27.17 -6.65
C TYR A 447 17.31 -28.61 -6.57
N SER A 448 16.42 -29.59 -6.45
CA SER A 448 16.77 -31.01 -6.63
C SER A 448 16.67 -31.37 -8.11
N SER A 449 17.81 -31.59 -8.76
CA SER A 449 17.91 -32.20 -10.08
C SER A 449 17.56 -33.69 -9.98
N THR A 450 16.34 -34.06 -10.38
CA THR A 450 16.02 -35.46 -10.65
C THR A 450 16.45 -35.80 -12.06
N SER A 451 17.64 -36.38 -12.19
CA SER A 451 18.10 -37.02 -13.41
C SER A 451 17.32 -38.32 -13.57
N ARG A 452 16.28 -38.32 -14.42
CA ARG A 452 15.61 -39.54 -14.86
C ARG A 452 16.28 -39.99 -16.14
N ARG A 453 17.19 -40.95 -15.99
CA ARG A 453 17.84 -41.72 -17.05
C ARG A 453 16.74 -42.53 -17.75
N MET A 454 16.43 -42.20 -19.01
CA MET A 454 15.72 -43.12 -19.89
C MET A 454 16.75 -44.10 -20.48
N LEU A 455 16.41 -45.38 -20.40
CA LEU A 455 16.78 -46.40 -21.37
C LEU A 455 15.75 -46.37 -22.49
#